data_AF-A0A8H6NRZ2-F1
#
_entry.id   AF-A0A8H6NRZ2-F1
#
_cell.length_a   1.000
_cell.length_b   1.000
_cell.length_c   1.000
_cell.angle_alpha   90.00
_cell.angle_beta   90.00
_cell.angle_gamma   90.00
#
_symmetry.space_group_name_H-M   'P 1'
#
loop_
_entity.id
_entity.type
_entity.pdbx_description
1 polymer ?
#
loop_
_entity_poly.entity_id
_entity_poly.type
_entity_poly.pdbx_seq_one_letter_code
_entity_poly.pdbx_strand_id
1 'polypeptide(L)'
;MGGELRLTELVHQSDMLAPPESKEYYKTDSYRDVLSHSVLQKQAKFNAGNTATKLLEKFRAKQHEPNGKYRVIIVGALIMRTGATLRETDIQYLRHLTEQVDCKPGYAPAYDDAGFRGPGKA
;
A
#
# COMPACT_ATOMS: atom_id res chain seq x y z
N MET A 1 22.33 -9.16 7.50
CA MET A 1 22.22 -7.82 6.87
C MET A 1 20.75 -7.46 6.77
N GLY A 2 20.30 -6.46 7.53
CA GLY A 2 18.90 -6.04 7.59
C GLY A 2 18.50 -5.26 6.34
N GLY A 3 17.79 -5.91 5.42
CA GLY A 3 17.23 -5.26 4.25
C GLY A 3 16.03 -4.41 4.66
N GLU A 4 16.19 -3.10 4.57
CA GLU A 4 15.16 -2.10 4.78
C GLU A 4 14.00 -2.32 3.79
N LEU A 5 12.79 -2.58 4.30
CA LEU A 5 11.58 -2.78 3.48
C LEU A 5 11.17 -1.47 2.83
N ARG A 6 11.41 -1.32 1.52
CA ARG A 6 11.02 -0.15 0.72
C ARG A 6 9.65 -0.36 0.08
N LEU A 7 8.67 0.43 0.53
CA LEU A 7 7.28 0.38 0.05
C LEU A 7 7.14 0.68 -1.45
N THR A 8 8.13 1.34 -2.06
CA THR A 8 8.18 1.62 -3.51
C THR A 8 8.23 0.35 -4.35
N GLU A 9 8.70 -0.77 -3.80
CA GLU A 9 8.75 -2.06 -4.51
C GLU A 9 7.39 -2.78 -4.59
N LEU A 10 6.32 -2.17 -4.05
CA LEU A 10 4.95 -2.71 -4.09
C LEU A 10 4.10 -2.11 -5.23
N VAL A 11 4.65 -1.13 -5.97
CA VAL A 11 4.04 -0.54 -7.17
C VAL A 11 4.13 -1.54 -8.33
N HIS A 12 3.06 -1.72 -9.10
CA HIS A 12 3.07 -2.64 -10.24
C HIS A 12 3.94 -2.05 -11.36
N GLN A 13 4.85 -2.82 -11.95
CA GLN A 13 5.85 -2.28 -12.89
C GLN A 13 5.25 -1.78 -14.21
N SER A 14 4.00 -2.14 -14.53
CA SER A 14 3.26 -1.52 -15.65
C SER A 14 2.85 -0.07 -15.38
N ASP A 15 2.79 0.34 -14.11
CA ASP A 15 2.45 1.71 -13.70
C ASP A 15 3.69 2.62 -13.75
N MET A 16 4.88 2.03 -13.96
CA MET A 16 6.11 2.77 -14.22
C MET A 16 6.27 2.97 -15.73
N LEU A 17 6.83 4.12 -16.14
CA LEU A 17 7.26 4.41 -17.51
C LEU A 17 8.44 3.49 -17.93
N ALA A 18 8.18 2.19 -17.98
CA ALA A 18 9.17 1.18 -18.29
C ALA A 18 9.51 1.20 -19.79
N PRO A 19 10.80 1.08 -20.16
CA PRO A 19 11.21 0.99 -21.55
C PRO A 19 10.61 -0.25 -22.24
N PRO A 20 10.46 -0.25 -23.58
CA PRO A 20 9.78 -1.31 -24.32
C PRO A 20 10.35 -2.71 -24.07
N GLU A 21 11.67 -2.83 -23.94
CA GLU A 21 12.38 -4.07 -23.62
C GLU A 21 12.00 -4.67 -22.26
N SER A 22 11.75 -3.83 -21.25
CA SER A 22 11.27 -4.27 -19.94
C SER A 22 9.82 -4.75 -20.03
N LYS A 23 8.98 -4.12 -20.86
CA LYS A 23 7.59 -4.54 -21.09
C LYS A 23 7.51 -5.90 -21.79
N GLU A 24 8.29 -6.07 -22.87
CA GLU A 24 9.01 -7.29 -23.25
C GLU A 24 9.03 -8.43 -22.22
N TYR A 25 9.99 -8.27 -21.34
CA TYR A 25 10.32 -9.22 -20.30
C TYR A 25 9.14 -9.47 -19.33
N TYR A 26 8.37 -8.45 -18.99
CA TYR A 26 7.24 -8.59 -18.05
C TYR A 26 6.10 -9.47 -18.55
N LYS A 27 6.00 -9.72 -19.86
CA LYS A 27 5.01 -10.65 -20.43
C LYS A 27 5.45 -12.11 -20.38
N THR A 28 6.69 -12.39 -20.02
CA THR A 28 7.23 -13.76 -20.02
C THR A 28 6.78 -14.57 -18.81
N ASP A 29 6.62 -15.88 -18.97
CA ASP A 29 6.33 -16.79 -17.86
C ASP A 29 7.47 -16.80 -16.82
N SER A 30 8.71 -16.64 -17.27
CA SER A 30 9.88 -16.50 -16.37
C SER A 30 9.74 -15.32 -15.42
N TYR A 31 9.29 -14.16 -15.92
CA TYR A 31 9.02 -13.01 -15.06
C TYR A 31 7.85 -13.25 -14.12
N ARG A 32 6.78 -13.92 -14.58
CA ARG A 32 5.64 -14.30 -13.73
C ARG A 32 6.10 -15.14 -12.54
N ASP A 33 6.99 -16.09 -12.74
CA ASP A 33 7.50 -16.95 -11.67
C ASP A 33 8.40 -16.18 -10.69
N VAL A 34 9.28 -15.31 -11.20
CA VAL A 34 10.10 -14.40 -10.37
C VAL A 34 9.23 -13.47 -9.53
N LEU A 35 8.20 -12.88 -10.14
CA LEU A 35 7.26 -11.99 -9.46
C LEU A 35 6.48 -12.75 -8.39
N SER A 36 5.95 -13.93 -8.72
CA SER A 36 5.19 -14.76 -7.78
C SER A 36 6.04 -15.14 -6.57
N HIS A 37 7.28 -15.56 -6.78
CA HIS A 37 8.21 -15.87 -5.70
C HIS A 37 8.53 -14.64 -4.85
N SER A 38 8.76 -13.48 -5.47
CA SER A 38 9.00 -12.21 -4.74
C SER A 38 7.80 -11.80 -3.88
N VAL A 39 6.59 -11.91 -4.42
CA VAL A 39 5.34 -11.60 -3.72
C VAL A 39 5.16 -12.55 -2.53
N LEU A 40 5.30 -13.86 -2.73
CA LEU A 40 5.17 -14.86 -1.65
C LEU A 40 6.20 -14.64 -0.53
N GLN A 41 7.44 -14.32 -0.88
CA GLN A 41 8.46 -13.99 0.13
C GLN A 41 8.11 -12.74 0.93
N LYS A 42 7.63 -11.67 0.26
CA LYS A 42 7.20 -10.44 0.94
C LYS A 42 5.99 -10.69 1.83
N GLN A 43 4.99 -11.41 1.32
CA GLN A 43 3.81 -11.83 2.07
C GLN A 43 4.19 -12.61 3.34
N ALA A 44 5.06 -13.61 3.21
CA ALA A 44 5.55 -14.42 4.33
C ALA A 44 6.26 -13.56 5.38
N LYS A 45 7.08 -12.59 4.97
CA LYS A 45 7.75 -11.64 5.90
C LYS A 45 6.76 -10.76 6.65
N PHE A 46 5.72 -10.27 5.98
CA PHE A 46 4.71 -9.43 6.63
C PHE A 46 3.81 -10.22 7.58
N ASN A 47 3.51 -11.48 7.24
CA ASN A 47 2.75 -12.40 8.09
C ASN A 47 3.59 -12.91 9.28
N ALA A 48 4.91 -13.04 9.12
CA ALA A 48 5.80 -13.46 10.19
C ALA A 48 5.86 -12.40 11.31
N GLY A 49 5.66 -12.85 12.56
CA GLY A 49 5.96 -12.06 13.76
C GLY A 49 5.11 -10.80 13.99
N ASN A 50 3.88 -10.77 13.46
CA ASN A 50 2.96 -9.63 13.51
C ASN A 50 3.52 -8.34 12.90
N THR A 51 4.40 -8.45 11.90
CA THR A 51 5.07 -7.31 11.27
C THR A 51 4.06 -6.34 10.65
N ALA A 52 3.08 -6.85 9.91
CA ALA A 52 1.99 -6.06 9.35
C ALA A 52 1.24 -5.24 10.42
N THR A 53 0.85 -5.90 11.51
CA THR A 53 0.16 -5.28 12.65
C THR A 53 1.00 -4.20 13.33
N LYS A 54 2.27 -4.50 13.63
CA LYS A 54 3.19 -3.54 14.27
C LYS A 54 3.43 -2.31 13.40
N LEU A 55 3.55 -2.52 12.08
CA LEU A 55 3.69 -1.42 11.13
C LEU A 55 2.46 -0.52 11.17
N LEU A 56 1.26 -1.11 11.12
CA LEU A 56 0.02 -0.37 11.18
C LEU A 56 -0.12 0.41 12.51
N GLU A 57 0.18 -0.22 13.65
CA GLU A 57 0.17 0.41 14.98
C GLU A 57 1.15 1.61 15.06
N LYS A 58 2.34 1.48 14.48
CA LYS A 58 3.32 2.58 14.42
C LYS A 58 2.76 3.80 13.67
N PHE A 59 2.02 3.59 12.59
CA PHE A 59 1.38 4.68 11.85
C PHE A 59 0.15 5.21 12.57
N ARG A 60 -0.64 4.35 13.23
CA ARG A 60 -1.79 4.77 14.04
C ARG A 60 -1.39 5.71 15.18
N ALA A 61 -0.25 5.45 15.83
CA ALA A 61 0.28 6.35 16.87
C ALA A 61 0.53 7.78 16.36
N LYS A 62 0.68 7.95 15.04
CA LYS A 62 0.91 9.22 14.34
C LYS A 62 -0.32 9.74 13.61
N GLN A 63 -1.52 9.16 13.85
CA GLN A 63 -2.73 9.51 13.11
C GLN A 63 -3.14 11.00 13.25
N HIS A 64 -2.73 11.65 14.35
CA HIS A 64 -3.06 13.04 14.67
C HIS A 64 -2.08 14.05 14.07
N GLU A 65 -0.96 13.59 13.48
CA GLU A 65 -0.07 14.46 12.72
C GLU A 65 -0.76 14.98 11.44
N PRO A 66 -0.26 16.06 10.83
CA PRO A 66 -0.72 16.49 9.51
C PRO A 66 -0.71 15.33 8.52
N ASN A 67 -1.86 15.10 7.88
CA ASN A 67 -2.12 13.96 6.99
C ASN A 67 -1.94 12.56 7.61
N GLY A 68 -1.95 12.44 8.94
CA GLY A 68 -1.73 11.19 9.66
C GLY A 68 -2.77 10.13 9.31
N LYS A 69 -4.07 10.48 9.29
CA LYS A 69 -5.15 9.57 8.87
C LYS A 69 -4.93 9.00 7.46
N TYR A 70 -4.55 9.85 6.51
CA TYR A 70 -4.23 9.44 5.14
C TYR A 70 -3.06 8.46 5.07
N ARG A 71 -1.96 8.74 5.80
CA ARG A 71 -0.80 7.85 5.86
C ARG A 71 -1.18 6.47 6.41
N VAL A 72 -2.03 6.41 7.43
CA VAL A 72 -2.51 5.15 8.00
C VAL A 72 -3.34 4.36 6.98
N ILE A 73 -4.23 5.03 6.24
CA ILE A 73 -5.04 4.39 5.17
C ILE A 73 -4.13 3.83 4.08
N ILE A 74 -3.16 4.62 3.59
CA ILE A 74 -2.22 4.20 2.54
C ILE A 74 -1.40 3.00 3.00
N VAL A 75 -0.87 3.03 4.23
CA VAL A 75 -0.11 1.90 4.78
C VAL A 75 -0.98 0.66 4.91
N GLY A 76 -2.23 0.80 5.38
CA GLY A 76 -3.19 -0.30 5.43
C GLY A 76 -3.44 -0.93 4.05
N ALA A 77 -3.68 -0.10 3.02
CA ALA A 77 -3.87 -0.55 1.65
C ALA A 77 -2.62 -1.24 1.08
N LEU A 78 -1.42 -0.72 1.35
CA LEU A 78 -0.16 -1.34 0.92
C LEU A 78 0.06 -2.70 1.57
N ILE A 79 -0.25 -2.83 2.87
CA ILE A 79 -0.19 -4.12 3.58
C ILE A 79 -1.17 -5.12 2.94
N MET A 80 -2.42 -4.73 2.70
CA MET A 80 -3.41 -5.58 2.02
C MET A 80 -2.94 -6.02 0.63
N ARG A 81 -2.33 -5.11 -0.14
CA ARG A 81 -1.78 -5.40 -1.47
C ARG A 81 -0.64 -6.42 -1.45
N THR A 82 0.09 -6.54 -0.34
CA THR A 82 1.11 -7.61 -0.19
C THR A 82 0.52 -9.00 0.03
N GLY A 83 -0.81 -9.11 0.19
CA GLY A 83 -1.49 -10.35 0.59
C GLY A 83 -1.30 -10.69 2.08
N ALA A 84 -0.71 -9.80 2.88
CA ALA A 84 -0.54 -10.02 4.30
C ALA A 84 -1.89 -10.01 5.02
N THR A 85 -2.05 -10.89 5.99
CA THR A 85 -3.28 -10.99 6.78
C THR A 85 -3.28 -9.89 7.83
N LEU A 86 -4.31 -9.03 7.78
CA LEU A 86 -4.62 -8.07 8.84
C LEU A 86 -5.67 -8.68 9.79
N ARG A 87 -5.66 -8.24 11.06
CA ARG A 87 -6.72 -8.60 11.99
C ARG A 87 -8.03 -7.97 11.53
N GLU A 88 -9.17 -8.61 11.80
CA GLU A 88 -10.48 -8.03 11.46
C GLU A 88 -10.68 -6.65 12.09
N THR A 89 -10.27 -6.48 13.35
CA THR A 89 -10.31 -5.18 14.04
C THR A 89 -9.50 -4.11 13.33
N ASP A 90 -8.38 -4.50 12.69
CA ASP A 90 -7.55 -3.57 11.95
C ASP A 90 -8.22 -3.13 10.65
N ILE A 91 -8.92 -4.05 9.98
CA ILE A 91 -9.68 -3.78 8.76
C ILE A 91 -10.86 -2.85 9.08
N GLN A 92 -11.61 -3.13 10.16
CA GLN A 92 -12.72 -2.29 10.58
C GLN A 92 -12.26 -0.88 10.96
N TYR A 93 -11.13 -0.76 11.67
CA TYR A 93 -10.55 0.54 11.97
C TYR A 93 -10.18 1.30 10.69
N LEU A 94 -9.58 0.63 9.70
CA LEU A 94 -9.23 1.28 8.43
C LEU A 94 -10.48 1.78 7.68
N ARG A 95 -11.56 0.98 7.64
CA ARG A 95 -12.85 1.42 7.06
C ARG A 95 -13.38 2.66 7.76
N HIS A 96 -13.46 2.63 9.10
CA HIS A 96 -13.94 3.79 9.85
C HIS A 96 -13.05 5.02 9.64
N LEU A 97 -11.74 4.83 9.53
CA LEU A 97 -10.81 5.93 9.26
C LEU A 97 -11.02 6.55 7.88
N THR A 98 -11.35 5.75 6.86
CA THR A 98 -11.66 6.26 5.51
C THR A 98 -12.92 7.13 5.48
N GLU A 99 -13.90 6.89 6.35
CA GLU A 99 -15.13 7.71 6.45
C GLU A 99 -14.85 9.10 7.05
N GLN A 100 -13.81 9.23 7.86
CA GLN A 100 -13.43 10.49 8.51
C GLN A 100 -12.52 11.37 7.66
N VAL A 101 -12.20 10.92 6.44
CA VAL A 101 -11.30 11.59 5.53
C VAL A 101 -12.12 12.30 4.47
N ASP A 102 -12.01 13.63 4.42
CA ASP A 102 -12.66 14.42 3.39
C ASP A 102 -12.08 14.04 2.03
N CYS A 103 -12.93 13.40 1.22
CA CYS A 103 -12.68 13.17 -0.19
C CYS A 103 -13.30 14.33 -0.96
N LYS A 104 -12.50 15.12 -1.66
CA LYS A 104 -13.01 16.19 -2.52
C LYS A 104 -13.25 15.63 -3.93
N PRO A 105 -14.51 15.42 -4.36
CA PRO A 105 -14.78 14.98 -5.72
C PRO A 105 -14.42 16.09 -6.71
N GLY A 106 -13.85 15.72 -7.86
CA GLY A 106 -13.50 16.66 -8.93
C GLY A 106 -12.10 17.27 -8.79
N TYR A 107 -11.98 18.56 -9.15
CA TYR A 107 -10.72 19.30 -9.07
C TYR A 107 -10.52 19.89 -7.67
N ALA A 108 -9.39 19.57 -7.04
CA ALA A 108 -8.92 20.24 -5.84
C ALA A 108 -7.61 20.97 -6.15
N PRO A 109 -7.40 22.22 -5.68
CA PRO A 109 -6.11 22.89 -5.76
C PRO A 109 -5.02 22.04 -5.09
N ALA A 110 -3.76 22.12 -5.53
CA ALA A 110 -2.70 21.25 -5.03
C ALA A 110 -2.45 21.34 -3.51
N TYR A 111 -2.78 22.47 -2.88
CA TYR A 111 -2.70 22.65 -1.42
C TYR A 111 -3.91 22.08 -0.65
N ASP A 112 -4.95 21.69 -1.38
CA ASP A 112 -6.26 21.25 -0.91
C ASP A 112 -6.63 19.84 -1.39
N ASP A 113 -5.82 19.23 -2.25
CA ASP A 113 -5.99 17.89 -2.80
C ASP A 113 -5.34 16.87 -1.87
N ALA A 114 -6.17 16.12 -1.16
CA ALA A 114 -5.70 15.06 -0.29
C ALA A 114 -5.47 13.72 -1.03
N GLY A 115 -5.68 13.68 -2.35
CA GLY A 115 -5.43 12.53 -3.22
C GLY A 115 -6.54 11.47 -3.22
N PHE A 116 -7.57 11.60 -2.39
CA PHE A 116 -8.71 10.69 -2.34
C PHE A 116 -9.91 11.35 -3.01
N ARG A 117 -10.15 11.02 -4.29
CA ARG A 117 -11.19 11.65 -5.12
C ARG A 117 -12.57 10.99 -5.00
N GLY A 118 -12.64 9.90 -4.23
CA GLY A 118 -13.87 9.24 -3.81
C GLY A 118 -13.58 7.88 -3.15
N PRO A 119 -14.51 7.34 -2.34
CA PRO A 119 -14.37 5.99 -1.80
C PRO A 119 -14.23 4.97 -2.93
N GLY A 120 -13.15 4.18 -2.88
CA GLY A 120 -12.88 3.13 -3.89
C GLY A 120 -12.36 3.62 -5.24
N LYS A 121 -12.04 4.90 -5.41
CA LYS A 121 -11.36 5.43 -6.61
C LYS A 121 -10.13 6.23 -6.21
N ALA A 122 -9.04 5.51 -6.01
CA ALA A 122 -7.67 6.03 -6.13
C ALA A 122 -7.19 5.77 -7.56
#